data_AF-A0A3N5R7Q5-F1
#
_entry.id   AF-A0A3N5R7Q5-F1
#
_cell.length_a   1.000
_cell.length_b   1.000
_cell.length_c   1.000
_cell.angle_alpha   90.00
_cell.angle_beta   90.00
_cell.angle_gamma   90.00
#
_symmetry.space_group_name_H-M   'P 1'
#
loop_
_entity.id
_entity.type
_entity.pdbx_description
1 polymer ?
#
loop_
_entity_poly.entity_id
_entity_poly.type
_entity_poly.pdbx_seq_one_letter_code
_entity_poly.pdbx_strand_id
1 'polypeptide(L)'
;GLSAVVLEWSRTRKRYERQGLLVEEEALERAEQECLADKDVRECRRERDAERRVRLDEAYVDKFAGRIRELYPNCPPGIERAIAEHACQKYSGRVGRSEAAKNLEEEAIDLAVKAHIRHTETPYDELLMAGVDRHEARIEVTEQVWQTLERWKG
;
A
#
# COMPACT_ATOMS: atom_id res chain seq x y z
N GLY A 1 -33.36 13.63 -27.20
CA GLY A 1 -33.07 12.82 -28.40
C GLY A 1 -34.20 11.82 -28.59
N LEU A 2 -34.52 11.49 -29.84
CA LEU A 2 -35.37 10.34 -30.14
C LEU A 2 -34.59 9.07 -29.79
N SER A 3 -35.27 8.07 -29.24
CA SER A 3 -34.69 6.75 -29.03
C SER A 3 -35.72 5.69 -29.35
N ALA A 4 -35.30 4.61 -29.98
CA ALA A 4 -36.16 3.49 -30.35
C ALA A 4 -35.60 2.19 -29.77
N VAL A 5 -36.45 1.42 -29.10
CA VAL A 5 -36.07 0.11 -28.56
C VAL A 5 -36.19 -0.93 -29.68
N VAL A 6 -35.10 -1.64 -29.98
CA VAL A 6 -35.09 -2.70 -30.98
C VAL A 6 -35.47 -4.02 -30.31
N LEU A 7 -36.53 -4.63 -30.83
CA LEU A 7 -37.01 -5.94 -30.41
C LEU A 7 -36.86 -6.93 -31.56
N GLU A 8 -36.40 -8.14 -31.25
CA GLU A 8 -36.34 -9.24 -32.21
C GLU A 8 -37.12 -10.44 -31.68
N TRP A 9 -37.87 -11.11 -32.56
CA TRP A 9 -38.64 -12.29 -32.19
C TRP A 9 -37.76 -13.54 -32.10
N SER A 10 -37.59 -14.10 -30.89
CA SER A 10 -36.89 -15.36 -30.70
C SER A 10 -37.81 -16.54 -31.06
N ARG A 11 -37.53 -17.22 -32.18
CA ARG A 11 -38.31 -18.40 -32.61
C ARG A 11 -38.16 -19.57 -31.64
N THR A 12 -36.97 -19.74 -31.05
CA THR A 12 -36.67 -20.80 -30.08
C THR A 12 -37.40 -20.58 -28.75
N ARG A 13 -37.48 -19.34 -28.27
CA ARG A 13 -38.14 -19.00 -26.99
C ARG A 13 -39.57 -18.49 -27.13
N LYS A 14 -40.07 -18.34 -28.37
CA LYS A 14 -41.41 -17.83 -28.73
C LYS A 14 -41.79 -16.52 -28.03
N ARG A 15 -40.85 -15.57 -27.96
CA ARG A 15 -41.08 -14.25 -27.36
C ARG A 15 -40.18 -13.19 -28.02
N TYR A 16 -40.61 -11.92 -27.94
CA TYR A 16 -39.74 -10.79 -28.31
C TYR A 16 -38.63 -10.60 -27.27
N GLU A 17 -37.40 -10.50 -27.73
CA GLU A 17 -36.21 -10.20 -26.92
C GLU A 17 -35.67 -8.83 -27.31
N ARG A 18 -35.28 -8.05 -26.31
CA ARG A 18 -34.72 -6.71 -26.51
C ARG A 18 -33.27 -6.84 -26.95
N GLN A 19 -32.98 -6.38 -28.17
CA GLN A 19 -31.64 -6.42 -28.75
C GLN A 19 -30.83 -5.18 -28.43
N GLY A 20 -31.47 -4.01 -28.31
CA GLY A 20 -30.75 -2.78 -28.03
C GLY A 20 -31.62 -1.52 -28.06
N LEU A 21 -30.95 -0.37 -28.04
CA LEU A 21 -31.54 0.96 -28.16
C LEU A 21 -30.86 1.67 -29.34
N LEU A 22 -31.65 2.11 -30.33
CA LEU A 22 -31.19 3.04 -31.36
C LEU A 22 -31.33 4.45 -30.81
N VAL A 23 -30.25 5.22 -30.89
CA VAL A 23 -30.17 6.63 -30.51
C VAL A 23 -29.67 7.42 -31.70
N GLU A 24 -30.02 8.70 -31.76
CA GLU A 24 -29.47 9.63 -32.75
C GLU A 24 -27.94 9.64 -32.71
N GLU A 25 -27.30 9.66 -33.88
CA GLU A 25 -25.83 9.65 -34.03
C GLU A 25 -25.19 10.83 -33.27
N GLU A 26 -25.78 12.03 -33.36
CA GLU A 26 -25.34 13.20 -32.59
C GLU A 26 -25.41 13.01 -31.06
N ALA A 27 -26.33 12.17 -30.57
CA ALA A 27 -26.45 11.87 -29.15
C ALA A 27 -25.41 10.83 -28.70
N LEU A 28 -25.02 9.90 -29.58
CA LEU A 28 -23.94 8.96 -29.35
C LEU A 28 -22.58 9.68 -29.35
N GLU A 29 -22.32 10.52 -30.34
CA GLU A 29 -21.08 11.31 -30.46
C GLU A 29 -20.87 12.25 -29.28
N ARG A 30 -21.93 12.93 -28.82
CA ARG A 30 -21.87 13.79 -27.64
C ARG A 30 -21.52 13.01 -26.37
N ALA A 31 -22.13 11.83 -26.19
CA ALA A 31 -21.83 10.96 -25.05
C ALA A 31 -20.38 10.43 -25.11
N GLU A 32 -19.89 10.08 -26.30
CA GLU A 32 -18.50 9.68 -26.51
C GLU A 32 -17.51 10.81 -26.19
N GLN A 33 -17.77 12.04 -26.66
CA GLN A 33 -16.94 13.21 -26.36
C GLN A 33 -16.93 13.56 -24.86
N GLU A 34 -18.07 13.53 -24.18
CA GLU A 34 -18.17 13.71 -22.73
C GLU A 34 -17.42 12.60 -21.97
N CYS A 35 -17.55 11.34 -22.39
CA CYS A 35 -16.83 10.22 -21.79
C CYS A 35 -15.30 10.30 -21.98
N LEU A 36 -14.84 10.77 -23.15
CA LEU A 36 -13.42 11.00 -23.46
C LEU A 36 -12.86 12.14 -22.60
N ALA A 37 -13.55 13.28 -22.55
CA ALA A 37 -13.14 14.42 -21.72
C ALA A 37 -13.03 14.05 -20.22
N ASP A 38 -13.97 13.26 -19.71
CA ASP A 38 -13.92 12.75 -18.33
C ASP A 38 -12.80 11.73 -18.09
N LYS A 39 -12.41 10.96 -19.10
CA LYS A 39 -11.29 10.01 -19.01
C LYS A 39 -9.96 10.74 -18.86
N ASP A 40 -9.71 11.75 -19.69
CA ASP A 40 -8.45 12.51 -19.70
C ASP A 40 -8.26 13.28 -18.39
N VAL A 41 -9.33 13.90 -17.86
CA VAL A 41 -9.29 14.58 -16.55
C VAL A 41 -9.00 13.60 -15.42
N ARG A 42 -9.56 12.39 -15.47
CA ARG A 42 -9.30 11.35 -14.46
C ARG A 42 -7.87 10.81 -14.56
N GLU A 43 -7.33 10.68 -15.76
CA GLU A 43 -5.96 10.21 -15.99
C GLU A 43 -4.92 11.22 -15.48
N CYS A 44 -5.03 12.49 -15.86
CA CYS A 44 -4.15 13.53 -15.33
C CYS A 44 -4.23 13.69 -13.80
N ARG A 45 -5.42 13.49 -13.20
CA ARG A 45 -5.55 13.46 -11.73
C ARG A 45 -4.82 12.26 -11.11
N ARG A 46 -4.91 11.08 -11.73
CA ARG A 46 -4.21 9.88 -11.26
C ARG A 46 -2.69 10.04 -11.31
N GLU A 47 -2.17 10.61 -12.40
CA GLU A 47 -0.74 10.88 -12.56
C GLU A 47 -0.24 11.84 -11.48
N ARG A 48 -0.90 13.00 -11.31
CA ARG A 48 -0.55 13.97 -10.28
C ARG A 48 -0.66 13.40 -8.87
N ASP A 49 -1.68 12.59 -8.60
CA ASP A 49 -1.82 11.91 -7.32
C ASP A 49 -0.75 10.84 -7.12
N ALA A 50 -0.30 10.14 -8.17
CA ALA A 50 0.79 9.19 -8.10
C ALA A 50 2.12 9.90 -7.78
N GLU A 51 2.45 10.98 -8.47
CA GLU A 51 3.63 11.81 -8.18
C GLU A 51 3.59 12.37 -6.76
N ARG A 52 2.43 12.87 -6.32
CA ARG A 52 2.24 13.37 -4.96
C ARG A 52 2.46 12.26 -3.93
N ARG A 53 2.00 11.03 -4.20
CA ARG A 53 2.21 9.88 -3.31
C ARG A 53 3.67 9.52 -3.18
N VAL A 54 4.40 9.45 -4.29
CA VAL A 54 5.86 9.18 -4.27
C VAL A 54 6.59 10.19 -3.38
N ARG A 55 6.30 11.49 -3.55
CA ARG A 55 6.94 12.55 -2.73
C ARG A 55 6.53 12.49 -1.26
N LEU A 56 5.27 12.18 -0.96
CA LEU A 56 4.80 12.05 0.42
C LEU A 56 5.42 10.83 1.10
N ASP A 57 5.60 9.73 0.38
CA ASP A 57 6.25 8.52 0.87
C ASP A 57 7.73 8.78 1.16
N GLU A 58 8.46 9.47 0.27
CA GLU A 58 9.86 9.88 0.52
C GLU A 58 10.00 10.78 1.75
N ALA A 59 9.18 11.83 1.85
CA ALA A 59 9.21 12.72 3.01
C ALA A 59 8.83 12.01 4.32
N TYR A 60 8.00 10.98 4.25
CA TYR A 60 7.62 10.18 5.40
C TYR A 60 8.75 9.20 5.79
N VAL A 61 9.41 8.56 4.82
CA VAL A 61 10.62 7.75 5.04
C VAL A 61 11.70 8.56 5.75
N ASP A 62 11.98 9.78 5.28
CA ASP A 62 13.00 10.64 5.89
C ASP A 62 12.66 11.00 7.34
N LYS A 63 11.40 11.33 7.63
CA LYS A 63 10.93 11.61 9.00
C LYS A 63 11.03 10.38 9.89
N PHE A 64 10.63 9.21 9.39
CA PHE A 64 10.66 7.96 10.14
C PHE A 64 12.11 7.55 10.47
N ALA A 65 13.02 7.66 9.48
CA ALA A 65 14.45 7.42 9.66
C ALA A 65 15.06 8.39 10.69
N GLY A 66 14.68 9.68 10.64
CA GLY A 66 15.09 10.67 11.63
C GLY A 66 14.66 10.29 13.04
N ARG A 67 13.41 9.88 13.23
CA ARG A 67 12.89 9.45 14.55
C ARG A 67 13.55 8.18 15.06
N ILE A 68 13.88 7.22 14.18
CA ILE A 68 14.69 6.05 14.57
C ILE A 68 16.05 6.53 15.09
N ARG A 69 16.73 7.44 14.40
CA ARG A 69 18.04 7.94 14.83
C ARG A 69 17.99 8.66 16.18
N GLU A 70 16.90 9.38 16.45
CA GLU A 70 16.69 10.04 17.75
C GLU A 70 16.50 9.04 18.90
N LEU A 71 15.72 7.97 18.68
CA LEU A 71 15.44 6.94 19.70
C LEU A 71 16.57 5.91 19.84
N TYR A 72 17.32 5.69 18.76
CA TYR A 72 18.36 4.67 18.64
C TYR A 72 19.66 5.29 18.10
N PRO A 73 20.35 6.13 18.90
CA PRO A 73 21.53 6.88 18.47
C PRO A 73 22.70 5.99 18.04
N ASN A 74 22.82 4.78 18.62
CA ASN A 74 23.88 3.82 18.31
C ASN A 74 23.54 2.88 17.14
N CYS A 75 22.41 3.07 16.48
CA CYS A 75 22.03 2.31 15.29
C CYS A 75 23.09 2.49 14.17
N PRO A 76 23.58 1.41 13.53
CA PRO A 76 24.54 1.50 12.44
C PRO A 76 24.03 2.40 11.30
N PRO A 77 24.90 3.22 10.68
CA PRO A 77 24.46 4.15 9.66
C PRO A 77 23.87 3.44 8.43
N GLY A 78 22.72 3.93 7.96
CA GLY A 78 22.01 3.40 6.81
C GLY A 78 20.92 2.39 7.17
N ILE A 79 20.98 1.78 8.36
CA ILE A 79 19.96 0.84 8.83
C ILE A 79 18.65 1.56 9.14
N GLU A 80 18.71 2.76 9.72
CA GLU A 80 17.53 3.58 10.01
C GLU A 80 16.70 3.87 8.75
N ARG A 81 17.38 4.08 7.61
CA ARG A 81 16.73 4.32 6.33
C ARG A 81 16.14 3.04 5.77
N ALA A 82 16.88 1.92 5.83
CA ALA A 82 16.37 0.62 5.39
C ALA A 82 15.13 0.19 6.20
N ILE A 83 15.12 0.42 7.51
CA ILE A 83 13.96 0.17 8.38
C ILE A 83 12.80 1.08 7.98
N ALA A 84 13.05 2.37 7.79
CA ALA A 84 12.04 3.33 7.36
C ALA A 84 11.42 2.95 6.01
N GLU A 85 12.23 2.64 5.00
CA GLU A 85 11.78 2.21 3.68
C GLU A 85 10.94 0.92 3.77
N HIS A 86 11.41 -0.08 4.52
CA HIS A 86 10.66 -1.34 4.69
C HIS A 86 9.35 -1.15 5.46
N ALA A 87 9.36 -0.34 6.51
CA ALA A 87 8.17 0.05 7.25
C ALA A 87 7.18 0.73 6.31
N CYS A 88 7.60 1.78 5.61
CA CYS A 88 6.76 2.56 4.69
C CYS A 88 6.21 1.70 3.54
N GLN A 89 7.00 0.76 3.00
CA GLN A 89 6.55 -0.20 1.99
C GLN A 89 5.49 -1.16 2.53
N LYS A 90 5.69 -1.75 3.73
CA LYS A 90 4.67 -2.60 4.36
C LYS A 90 3.39 -1.83 4.72
N TYR A 91 3.50 -0.52 4.95
CA TYR A 91 2.37 0.37 5.21
C TYR A 91 1.79 1.04 3.94
N SER A 92 2.27 0.71 2.74
CA SER A 92 1.84 1.33 1.46
C SER A 92 0.49 0.81 0.92
N GLY A 93 -0.06 -0.27 1.47
CA GLY A 93 -1.25 -0.94 0.92
C GLY A 93 -2.56 -0.58 1.61
N ARG A 94 -3.17 0.57 1.30
CA ARG A 94 -4.58 0.93 1.62
C ARG A 94 -5.00 0.95 3.10
N VAL A 95 -4.05 0.94 4.04
CA VAL A 95 -4.21 1.33 5.45
C VAL A 95 -3.06 2.25 5.90
N GLY A 96 -2.45 3.02 5.01
CA GLY A 96 -1.57 4.16 5.35
C GLY A 96 -2.29 5.33 6.04
N ARG A 97 -3.45 5.05 6.65
CA ARG A 97 -4.33 5.98 7.37
C ARG A 97 -4.51 5.60 8.84
N SER A 98 -3.76 4.62 9.38
CA SER A 98 -3.67 4.46 10.83
C SER A 98 -3.07 5.74 11.42
N GLU A 99 -3.77 6.38 12.34
CA GLU A 99 -3.33 7.62 13.00
C GLU A 99 -1.94 7.44 13.64
N ALA A 100 -1.69 6.26 14.21
CA ALA A 100 -0.41 5.87 14.81
C ALA A 100 0.79 5.95 13.86
N ALA A 101 0.62 5.54 12.60
CA ALA A 101 1.68 5.65 11.60
C ALA A 101 1.91 7.13 11.24
N LYS A 102 0.86 7.92 11.07
CA LYS A 102 0.98 9.35 10.77
C LYS A 102 1.61 10.16 11.91
N ASN A 103 1.36 9.74 13.15
CA ASN A 103 1.88 10.40 14.35
C ASN A 103 3.32 10.04 14.68
N LEU A 104 3.95 9.12 13.92
CA LEU A 104 5.30 8.64 14.22
C LEU A 104 5.40 8.16 15.68
N GLU A 105 4.38 7.41 16.11
CA GLU A 105 4.32 6.91 17.47
C GLU A 105 5.55 6.04 17.76
N GLU A 106 6.13 6.26 18.93
CA GLU A 106 7.33 5.56 19.39
C GLU A 106 7.12 4.04 19.35
N GLU A 107 5.94 3.55 19.70
CA GLU A 107 5.60 2.12 19.62
C GLU A 107 5.69 1.57 18.18
N ALA A 108 5.25 2.33 17.18
CA ALA A 108 5.34 1.91 15.77
C ALA A 108 6.80 1.86 15.30
N ILE A 109 7.63 2.79 15.78
CA ILE A 109 9.07 2.82 15.50
C ILE A 109 9.75 1.62 16.18
N ASP A 110 9.47 1.38 17.45
CA ASP A 110 10.00 0.26 18.21
C ASP A 110 9.65 -1.08 17.56
N LEU A 111 8.41 -1.25 17.09
CA LEU A 111 7.99 -2.45 16.37
C LEU A 111 8.75 -2.63 15.06
N ALA A 112 8.98 -1.55 14.30
CA ALA A 112 9.74 -1.61 13.05
C ALA A 112 11.22 -2.00 13.30
N VAL A 113 11.84 -1.41 14.32
CA VAL A 113 13.22 -1.71 14.72
C VAL A 113 13.34 -3.15 15.24
N LYS A 114 12.47 -3.58 16.14
CA LYS A 114 12.42 -4.98 16.64
C LYS A 114 12.24 -5.98 15.50
N ALA A 115 11.36 -5.66 14.55
CA ALA A 115 11.15 -6.51 13.39
C ALA A 115 12.44 -6.62 12.55
N HIS A 116 13.12 -5.51 12.28
CA HIS A 116 14.38 -5.54 11.53
C HIS A 116 15.44 -6.37 12.24
N ILE A 117 15.74 -6.06 13.51
CA ILE A 117 16.72 -6.79 14.33
C ILE A 117 16.42 -8.30 14.32
N ARG A 118 15.15 -8.68 14.49
CA ARG A 118 14.76 -10.09 14.46
C ARG A 118 15.14 -10.78 13.14
N HIS A 119 14.94 -10.12 12.01
CA HIS A 119 15.23 -10.72 10.70
C HIS A 119 16.70 -10.62 10.29
N THR A 120 17.46 -9.66 10.80
CA THR A 120 18.85 -9.42 10.36
C THR A 120 19.91 -9.84 11.36
N GLU A 121 19.63 -9.76 12.66
CA GLU A 121 20.60 -9.96 13.74
C GLU A 121 20.36 -11.26 14.52
N THR A 122 19.36 -12.06 14.15
CA THR A 122 19.01 -13.31 14.85
C THR A 122 18.74 -14.44 13.86
N PRO A 123 18.83 -15.72 14.28
CA PRO A 123 18.55 -16.87 13.42
C PRO A 123 17.05 -17.06 13.13
N TYR A 124 16.20 -16.06 13.36
CA TYR A 124 14.74 -16.16 13.20
C TYR A 124 14.34 -16.73 11.84
N ASP A 125 14.95 -16.26 10.76
CA ASP A 125 14.63 -16.74 9.41
C ASP A 125 15.12 -18.17 9.19
N GLU A 126 16.22 -18.58 9.81
CA GLU A 126 16.71 -19.96 9.79
C GLU A 126 15.76 -20.90 10.55
N LEU A 127 15.26 -20.49 11.71
CA LEU A 127 14.25 -21.24 12.48
C LEU A 127 12.96 -21.42 11.67
N LEU A 128 12.50 -20.37 10.99
CA LEU A 128 11.34 -20.47 10.10
C LEU A 128 11.58 -21.42 8.91
N MET A 129 12.78 -21.39 8.33
CA MET A 129 13.17 -22.32 7.25
C MET A 129 13.28 -23.77 7.74
N ALA A 130 13.68 -23.97 9.00
CA ALA A 130 13.72 -25.28 9.65
C ALA A 130 12.33 -25.82 10.05
N GLY A 131 11.26 -25.03 9.85
CA GLY A 131 9.88 -25.42 10.12
C GLY A 131 9.42 -25.18 11.56
N VAL A 132 10.18 -24.41 12.34
CA VAL A 132 9.78 -23.99 13.70
C VAL A 132 8.57 -23.05 13.60
N ASP A 133 7.62 -23.18 14.53
CA ASP A 133 6.47 -22.30 14.56
C ASP A 133 6.87 -20.83 14.78
N ARG A 134 6.10 -19.89 14.21
CA ARG A 134 6.42 -18.46 14.30
C ARG A 134 6.42 -17.93 15.73
N HIS A 135 5.59 -18.47 16.61
CA HIS A 135 5.54 -18.05 18.01
C HIS A 135 6.75 -18.57 18.78
N GLU A 136 7.09 -19.84 18.59
CA GLU A 136 8.26 -20.47 19.21
C GLU A 136 9.56 -19.81 18.75
N ALA A 137 9.74 -19.62 17.44
CA ALA A 137 10.89 -18.91 16.87
C ALA A 137 10.99 -17.47 17.40
N ARG A 138 9.86 -16.80 17.69
CA ARG A 138 9.87 -15.46 18.30
C ARG A 138 10.34 -15.51 19.75
N ILE A 139 9.88 -16.48 20.53
CA ILE A 139 10.30 -16.65 21.93
C ILE A 139 11.81 -16.88 21.98
N GLU A 140 12.32 -17.78 21.14
CA GLU A 140 13.73 -18.16 21.12
C GLU A 140 14.67 -16.96 20.86
N VAL A 141 14.31 -16.09 19.90
CA VAL A 141 15.14 -14.93 19.55
C VAL A 141 14.84 -13.69 20.39
N THR A 142 13.84 -13.73 21.28
CA THR A 142 13.38 -12.55 22.03
C THR A 142 14.53 -11.90 22.81
N GLU A 143 15.33 -12.68 23.53
CA GLU A 143 16.43 -12.15 24.33
C GLU A 143 17.50 -11.46 23.47
N GLN A 144 17.88 -12.07 22.35
CA GLN A 144 18.89 -11.51 21.43
C GLN A 144 18.39 -10.21 20.77
N VAL A 145 17.10 -10.15 20.43
CA VAL A 145 16.46 -8.92 19.94
C VAL A 145 16.55 -7.82 20.98
N TRP A 146 16.20 -8.10 22.24
CA TRP A 146 16.26 -7.12 23.33
C TRP A 146 17.68 -6.62 23.58
N GLN A 147 18.68 -7.52 23.64
CA GLN A 147 20.08 -7.12 23.86
C GLN A 147 20.59 -6.19 22.75
N THR A 148 20.25 -6.48 21.49
CA THR A 148 20.63 -5.63 20.35
C THR A 148 19.92 -4.29 20.40
N LEU A 149 18.64 -4.29 20.77
CA LEU A 149 17.82 -3.09 20.88
C LEU A 149 18.35 -2.14 21.97
N GLU A 150 18.70 -2.66 23.15
CA GLU A 150 19.32 -1.88 24.22
C GLU A 150 20.67 -1.30 23.80
N ARG A 151 21.50 -2.08 23.09
CA ARG A 151 22.77 -1.58 22.54
C ARG A 151 22.56 -0.41 21.59
N TRP A 152 21.47 -0.40 20.82
CA TRP A 152 21.15 0.67 19.87
C TRP A 152 20.58 1.92 20.55
N LYS A 153 19.93 1.78 21.71
CA LYS A 153 19.35 2.89 22.49
C LYS A 153 20.39 3.80 23.13
N GLY A 154 21.59 3.29 23.45
CA GLY A 154 22.66 4.09 24.05
C GLY A 154 22.92 3.76 25.50
#